data_AF-A0A318STK6-F1
#
_entry.id   AF-A0A318STK6-F1
#
_cell.length_a   1.000
_cell.length_b   1.000
_cell.length_c   1.000
_cell.angle_alpha   90.00
_cell.angle_beta   90.00
_cell.angle_gamma   90.00
#
_symmetry.space_group_name_H-M   'P 1'
#
loop_
_entity.id
_entity.type
_entity.pdbx_description
1 polymer ?
#
loop_
_entity_poly.entity_id
_entity_poly.type
_entity_poly.pdbx_seq_one_letter_code
_entity_poly.pdbx_strand_id
1 'polypeptide(L)'
;MRKLILTAVIAALPAVSATAQASRCASADDCARQAGSALERALQLGPDAGQELAALRDRVSRLERLLEQERQAVQFTVTRGDTCPEGWVSYGRIGWLWDSSDRNANFARGGAFNDGWDWVHPRLCGRR
;
A
#
# COMPACT_ATOMS: atom_id res chain seq x y z
N MET A 1 -15.10 -37.26 -0.77
CA MET A 1 -14.25 -37.10 0.44
C MET A 1 -13.55 -35.75 0.33
N ARG A 2 -14.14 -34.66 0.82
CA ARG A 2 -14.02 -34.15 2.20
C ARG A 2 -12.55 -33.91 2.60
N LYS A 3 -12.16 -32.63 2.54
CA LYS A 3 -11.25 -31.93 3.46
C LYS A 3 -9.97 -32.66 3.84
N LEU A 4 -8.83 -32.24 3.30
CA LEU A 4 -7.59 -32.09 4.06
C LEU A 4 -6.82 -30.89 3.42
N ILE A 5 -6.96 -29.70 4.01
CA ILE A 5 -5.82 -28.98 4.62
C ILE A 5 -4.91 -28.36 3.52
N LEU A 6 -5.13 -27.14 3.02
CA LEU A 6 -4.93 -25.86 3.72
C LEU A 6 -3.82 -25.83 4.79
N THR A 7 -2.79 -26.66 4.68
CA THR A 7 -1.54 -26.56 5.48
C THR A 7 -0.44 -27.38 4.81
N ALA A 8 -0.24 -27.18 3.51
CA ALA A 8 1.01 -27.51 2.85
C ALA A 8 1.63 -26.21 2.34
N VAL A 9 2.21 -25.48 3.31
CA VAL A 9 3.51 -24.82 3.24
C VAL A 9 3.61 -23.74 2.14
N ILE A 10 3.81 -22.46 2.39
CA ILE A 10 5.09 -21.85 2.83
C ILE A 10 6.36 -22.39 2.07
N ALA A 11 6.25 -23.41 1.22
CA ALA A 11 7.32 -24.04 0.45
C ALA A 11 7.36 -23.60 -1.04
N ALA A 12 6.43 -22.75 -1.49
CA ALA A 12 6.59 -22.09 -2.80
C ALA A 12 7.50 -20.85 -2.73
N LEU A 13 7.75 -20.29 -1.54
CA LEU A 13 8.79 -19.27 -1.35
C LEU A 13 10.21 -19.82 -1.55
N PRO A 14 10.54 -21.06 -1.15
CA PRO A 14 11.77 -21.70 -1.60
C PRO A 14 11.77 -22.17 -3.05
N ALA A 15 10.70 -22.04 -3.85
CA ALA A 15 10.88 -22.20 -5.31
C ALA A 15 11.62 -20.98 -5.92
N VAL A 16 11.58 -19.82 -5.24
CA VAL A 16 12.35 -18.62 -5.61
C VAL A 16 13.70 -18.58 -4.86
N SER A 17 13.82 -19.16 -3.67
CA SER A 17 15.09 -19.21 -2.91
C SER A 17 15.91 -20.51 -3.02
N ALA A 18 15.37 -21.64 -3.50
CA ALA A 18 16.16 -22.86 -3.77
C ALA A 18 17.03 -22.73 -5.04
N THR A 19 16.70 -21.83 -5.97
CA THR A 19 17.60 -21.43 -7.05
C THR A 19 18.59 -20.33 -6.63
N ALA A 20 18.41 -19.70 -5.46
CA ALA A 20 19.34 -18.69 -4.96
C ALA A 20 20.41 -19.27 -4.01
N GLN A 21 20.18 -20.44 -3.41
CA GLN A 21 21.08 -21.00 -2.38
C GLN A 21 21.87 -22.25 -2.79
N ALA A 22 21.88 -22.63 -4.07
CA ALA A 22 22.85 -23.58 -4.64
C ALA A 22 23.76 -22.87 -5.67
N SER A 23 24.73 -22.12 -5.14
CA SER A 23 25.95 -21.53 -5.75
C SER A 23 26.22 -21.64 -7.27
N ARG A 24 26.68 -20.51 -7.83
CA ARG A 24 27.66 -20.31 -8.95
C ARG A 24 27.12 -19.71 -10.27
N CYS A 25 26.68 -18.46 -10.24
CA CYS A 25 26.88 -17.60 -11.41
C CYS A 25 28.35 -17.17 -11.42
N ALA A 26 29.06 -17.35 -12.54
CA ALA A 26 30.47 -16.93 -12.64
C ALA A 26 30.63 -15.40 -12.68
N SER A 27 29.57 -14.67 -13.05
CA SER A 27 29.49 -13.22 -13.09
C SER A 27 28.04 -12.73 -12.87
N ALA A 28 27.87 -11.43 -12.57
CA ALA A 28 26.54 -10.82 -12.44
C ALA A 28 25.71 -10.93 -13.74
N ASP A 29 26.37 -10.88 -14.90
CA ASP A 29 25.73 -11.03 -16.22
C ASP A 29 25.22 -12.45 -16.46
N ASP A 30 25.93 -13.47 -15.97
CA ASP A 30 25.46 -14.86 -16.04
C ASP A 30 24.23 -15.08 -15.17
N CYS A 31 24.16 -14.40 -14.03
CA CYS A 31 23.00 -14.43 -13.14
C CYS A 31 21.79 -13.71 -13.76
N ALA A 32 22.00 -12.56 -14.41
CA ALA A 32 20.95 -11.85 -15.13
C ALA A 32 20.39 -12.69 -16.29
N ARG A 33 21.25 -13.38 -17.05
CA ARG A 33 20.83 -14.27 -18.15
C ARG A 33 20.11 -15.53 -17.65
N GLN A 34 20.59 -16.16 -16.57
CA GLN A 34 19.91 -17.32 -15.99
C GLN A 34 18.55 -16.95 -15.40
N ALA A 35 18.45 -15.82 -14.70
CA ALA A 35 17.17 -15.30 -14.20
C ALA A 35 16.20 -14.94 -15.35
N GLY A 36 16.70 -14.31 -16.41
CA GLY A 36 15.92 -14.01 -17.62
C GLY A 36 15.37 -15.26 -18.30
N SER A 37 16.20 -16.29 -18.50
CA SER A 37 15.77 -17.57 -19.10
C SER A 37 14.82 -18.38 -18.20
N ALA A 38 14.90 -18.23 -16.88
CA ALA A 38 13.97 -18.83 -15.94
C ALA A 38 12.63 -18.09 -15.93
N LEU A 39 12.64 -16.76 -16.05
CA LEU A 39 11.46 -15.92 -16.21
C LEU A 39 10.77 -16.18 -17.55
N GLU A 40 11.52 -16.33 -18.65
CA GLU A 40 10.99 -16.72 -19.96
C GLU A 40 10.38 -18.12 -19.93
N ARG A 41 11.01 -19.08 -19.24
CA ARG A 41 10.43 -20.41 -19.03
C ARG A 41 9.18 -20.35 -18.14
N ALA A 42 9.14 -19.47 -17.13
CA ALA A 42 7.97 -19.26 -16.30
C ALA A 42 6.82 -18.57 -17.07
N LEU A 43 7.15 -17.65 -17.97
CA LEU A 43 6.21 -17.05 -18.92
C LEU A 43 5.74 -18.06 -19.99
N GLN A 44 6.57 -19.06 -20.32
CA GLN A 44 6.23 -20.21 -21.16
C GLN A 44 5.38 -21.27 -20.44
N LEU A 45 5.25 -21.24 -19.10
CA LEU A 45 4.40 -22.18 -18.36
C LEU A 45 2.89 -21.94 -18.54
N GLY A 46 2.50 -21.04 -19.44
CA GLY A 46 1.23 -21.15 -20.14
C GLY A 46 0.25 -20.00 -19.91
N PRO A 47 -0.89 -20.04 -20.63
CA PRO A 47 -1.89 -18.98 -20.68
C PRO A 47 -2.41 -18.53 -19.31
N ASP A 48 -2.27 -19.36 -18.28
CA ASP A 48 -2.72 -19.09 -16.91
C ASP A 48 -1.96 -17.92 -16.26
N ALA A 49 -0.64 -17.78 -16.49
CA ALA A 49 0.12 -16.63 -15.98
C ALA A 49 -0.29 -15.31 -16.67
N GLY A 50 -0.61 -15.38 -17.97
CA GLY A 50 -1.15 -14.24 -18.72
C GLY A 50 -2.56 -13.86 -18.26
N GLN A 51 -3.40 -14.85 -17.95
CA GLN A 51 -4.74 -14.64 -17.40
C GLN A 51 -4.68 -14.06 -15.99
N GLU A 52 -3.76 -14.51 -15.14
CA GLU A 52 -3.58 -13.98 -13.78
C GLU A 52 -3.10 -12.53 -13.82
N LEU A 53 -2.16 -12.19 -14.71
CA LEU A 53 -1.69 -10.82 -14.89
C LEU A 53 -2.81 -9.91 -15.41
N ALA A 54 -3.62 -10.40 -16.36
CA ALA A 54 -4.79 -9.68 -16.88
C ALA A 54 -5.83 -9.44 -15.78
N ALA A 55 -6.14 -10.46 -14.98
CA ALA A 55 -7.06 -10.36 -13.86
C ALA A 55 -6.57 -9.38 -12.78
N LEU A 56 -5.27 -9.37 -12.50
CA LEU A 56 -4.67 -8.43 -11.55
C LEU A 56 -4.72 -7.00 -12.07
N ARG A 57 -4.43 -6.79 -13.36
CA ARG A 57 -4.54 -5.49 -14.02
C ARG A 57 -5.98 -4.95 -13.95
N ASP A 58 -6.96 -5.78 -14.28
CA ASP A 58 -8.38 -5.41 -14.20
C ASP A 58 -8.80 -5.07 -12.76
N ARG A 59 -8.26 -5.80 -11.78
CA ARG A 59 -8.51 -5.52 -10.36
C ARG A 59 -7.93 -4.19 -9.92
N VAL A 60 -6.69 -3.87 -10.32
CA VAL A 60 -6.06 -2.57 -10.03
C VAL A 60 -6.89 -1.45 -10.66
N SER A 61 -7.23 -1.54 -11.95
CA SER A 61 -8.02 -0.51 -12.63
C SER A 61 -9.43 -0.36 -12.05
N ARG A 62 -10.01 -1.42 -11.48
CA ARG A 62 -11.28 -1.32 -10.73
C ARG A 62 -11.10 -0.58 -9.40
N LEU A 63 -10.07 -0.92 -8.64
CA LEU A 63 -9.78 -0.30 -7.35
C LEU A 63 -9.44 1.19 -7.51
N GLU A 64 -8.69 1.56 -8.54
CA GLU A 64 -8.40 2.96 -8.86
C GLU A 64 -9.66 3.76 -9.14
N ARG A 65 -10.61 3.20 -9.91
CA ARG A 65 -11.90 3.87 -10.17
C ARG A 65 -12.74 4.03 -8.91
N LEU A 66 -12.80 3.00 -8.06
CA LEU A 66 -13.53 3.07 -6.79
C LEU A 66 -12.91 4.11 -5.85
N LEU A 67 -11.58 4.12 -5.75
CA LEU A 67 -10.86 5.11 -4.96
C LEU A 67 -11.14 6.53 -5.46
N GLU A 68 -11.13 6.74 -6.77
CA GLU A 68 -11.45 8.06 -7.34
C GLU A 68 -12.90 8.47 -7.07
N GLN A 69 -13.85 7.54 -7.20
CA GLN A 69 -15.25 7.78 -6.86
C GLN A 69 -15.42 8.17 -5.38
N GLU A 70 -14.75 7.46 -4.47
CA GLU A 70 -14.77 7.80 -3.04
C GLU A 70 -14.14 9.16 -2.78
N ARG A 71 -12.99 9.47 -3.41
CA ARG A 71 -12.34 10.78 -3.30
C ARG A 71 -13.20 11.92 -3.81
N GLN A 72 -14.02 11.69 -4.84
CA GLN A 72 -14.99 12.67 -5.32
C GLN A 72 -16.16 12.89 -4.35
N ALA A 73 -16.55 11.86 -3.60
CA ALA A 73 -17.57 11.99 -2.56
C ALA A 73 -17.07 12.73 -1.31
N VAL A 74 -15.76 12.76 -1.07
CA VAL A 74 -15.17 13.49 0.06
C VAL A 74 -15.25 15.00 -0.17
N GLN A 75 -16.13 15.66 0.59
CA GLN A 75 -16.27 17.13 0.57
C GLN A 75 -15.24 17.84 1.46
N PHE A 76 -14.80 17.19 2.54
CA PHE A 76 -13.93 17.77 3.55
C PHE A 76 -12.77 16.84 3.89
N THR A 77 -11.61 17.42 4.13
CA THR A 77 -10.43 16.70 4.64
C THR A 77 -9.69 17.54 5.66
N VAL A 78 -8.83 16.91 6.45
CA VAL A 78 -8.00 17.56 7.45
C VAL A 78 -6.53 17.32 7.15
N THR A 79 -5.73 18.39 7.22
CA THR A 79 -4.26 18.29 7.11
C THR A 79 -3.62 18.53 8.47
N ARG A 80 -2.33 18.20 8.58
CA ARG A 80 -1.51 18.41 9.78
C ARG A 80 -1.15 19.89 10.00
N GLY A 81 -2.12 20.78 9.82
CA GLY A 81 -1.94 22.24 9.86
C GLY A 81 -1.25 22.83 8.63
N ASP A 82 -0.73 21.98 7.75
CA ASP A 82 -0.15 22.32 6.45
C ASP A 82 -1.18 22.98 5.53
N THR A 83 -0.72 23.50 4.39
CA THR A 83 -1.59 24.03 3.34
C THR A 83 -2.58 22.97 2.84
N CYS A 84 -3.76 23.43 2.37
CA CYS A 84 -4.73 22.52 1.77
C CYS A 84 -4.18 21.93 0.46
N PRO A 85 -4.63 20.73 0.07
CA PRO A 85 -4.28 20.15 -1.22
C PRO A 85 -4.67 21.06 -2.39
N GLU A 86 -4.01 20.89 -3.53
CA GLU A 86 -4.32 21.65 -4.74
C GLU A 86 -5.80 21.52 -5.14
N GLY A 87 -6.45 22.66 -5.43
CA GLY A 87 -7.88 22.71 -5.75
C GLY A 87 -8.82 22.72 -4.52
N TRP A 88 -8.28 22.75 -3.30
CA TRP A 88 -9.08 22.81 -2.07
C TRP A 88 -8.99 24.18 -1.40
N VAL A 89 -10.08 24.61 -0.79
CA VAL A 89 -10.17 25.87 -0.04
C VAL A 89 -9.95 25.60 1.44
N SER A 90 -9.16 26.45 2.09
CA SER A 90 -8.96 26.39 3.53
C SER A 90 -10.12 27.05 4.28
N TYR A 91 -10.66 26.32 5.25
CA TYR A 91 -11.67 26.81 6.20
C TYR A 91 -11.05 27.25 7.55
N GLY A 92 -9.72 27.26 7.65
CA GLY A 92 -8.99 27.61 8.87
C GLY A 92 -8.56 26.41 9.72
N ARG A 93 -8.04 26.70 10.91
CA ARG A 93 -7.66 25.70 11.92
C ARG A 93 -8.83 25.43 12.86
N ILE A 94 -9.04 24.18 13.20
CA ILE A 94 -10.06 23.74 14.16
C ILE A 94 -9.37 23.08 15.36
N GLY A 95 -9.86 23.33 16.57
CA GLY A 95 -9.36 22.67 17.78
C GLY A 95 -10.05 21.32 17.97
N TRP A 96 -9.26 20.26 18.16
CA TRP A 96 -9.76 18.90 18.45
C TRP A 96 -8.99 18.27 19.60
N LEU A 97 -9.66 17.39 20.34
CA LEU A 97 -9.05 16.53 21.34
C LEU A 97 -8.65 15.21 20.68
N TRP A 98 -7.40 14.79 20.91
CA TRP A 98 -6.84 13.57 20.35
C TRP A 98 -6.26 12.68 21.44
N ASP A 99 -6.42 11.37 21.31
CA ASP A 99 -5.90 10.39 22.27
C ASP A 99 -4.36 10.32 22.20
N SER A 100 -3.70 10.63 23.31
CA SER A 100 -2.24 10.71 23.43
C SER A 100 -1.53 9.36 23.29
N SER A 101 -2.25 8.23 23.34
CA SER A 101 -1.68 6.91 23.12
C SER A 101 -1.27 6.68 21.66
N ASP A 102 -1.88 7.40 20.71
CA ASP A 102 -1.53 7.37 19.29
C ASP A 102 -0.58 8.54 18.94
N ARG A 103 0.69 8.38 19.33
CA ARG A 103 1.75 9.41 19.24
C ARG A 103 2.18 9.78 17.81
N ASN A 104 1.61 9.17 16.78
CA ASN A 104 1.90 9.51 15.37
C ASN A 104 1.01 10.66 14.83
N ALA A 105 0.04 11.14 15.61
CA ALA A 105 -0.93 12.13 15.14
C ALA A 105 -0.52 13.58 15.40
N ASN A 106 0.52 14.08 14.74
CA ASN A 106 0.93 15.47 14.92
C ASN A 106 0.20 16.41 13.94
N PHE A 107 -1.06 16.77 14.22
CA PHE A 107 -1.84 17.69 13.38
C PHE A 107 -1.72 19.17 13.81
N ALA A 108 -0.45 19.61 13.89
CA ALA A 108 0.09 20.96 14.13
C ALA A 108 0.08 21.59 15.55
N ARG A 109 0.21 20.75 16.60
CA ARG A 109 0.43 21.07 18.05
C ARG A 109 -0.46 22.16 18.69
N GLY A 110 -1.37 21.72 19.54
CA GLY A 110 -1.71 22.38 20.81
C GLY A 110 -0.94 21.73 21.97
N GLY A 111 -1.34 22.00 23.21
CA GLY A 111 -0.70 21.44 24.41
C GLY A 111 -1.44 20.23 24.97
N ALA A 112 -0.85 19.61 25.99
CA ALA A 112 -1.51 18.57 26.77
C ALA A 112 -2.81 19.11 27.38
N PHE A 113 -3.89 18.36 27.25
CA PHE A 113 -5.13 18.64 27.98
C PHE A 113 -5.14 17.88 29.31
N ASN A 114 -4.83 16.58 29.28
CA ASN A 114 -4.65 15.71 30.45
C ASN A 114 -3.75 14.50 30.11
N ASP A 115 -3.62 13.54 31.04
CA ASP A 115 -2.72 12.39 30.93
C ASP A 115 -3.01 11.44 29.74
N GLY A 116 -4.15 11.58 29.06
CA GLY A 116 -4.52 10.74 27.92
C GLY A 116 -5.00 11.50 26.69
N TRP A 117 -5.05 12.83 26.73
CA TRP A 117 -5.59 13.63 25.65
C TRP A 117 -4.77 14.90 25.39
N ASP A 118 -4.55 15.17 24.10
CA ASP A 118 -3.85 16.35 23.59
C ASP A 118 -4.78 17.25 22.78
N TRP A 119 -4.61 18.56 22.91
CA TRP A 119 -5.19 19.50 21.95
C TRP A 119 -4.38 19.49 20.65
N VAL A 120 -5.08 19.32 19.53
CA VAL A 120 -4.51 19.44 18.18
C VAL A 120 -5.25 20.49 17.36
N HIS A 121 -4.56 21.04 16.37
CA HIS A 121 -5.07 22.15 15.56
C HIS A 121 -4.95 21.87 14.05
N PRO A 122 -5.59 20.80 13.54
CA PRO A 122 -5.60 20.50 12.11
C PRO A 122 -6.21 21.64 11.31
N ARG A 123 -5.86 21.71 10.03
CA ARG A 123 -6.51 22.61 9.09
C ARG A 123 -7.63 21.87 8.39
N LEU A 124 -8.84 22.45 8.42
CA LEU A 124 -9.98 21.97 7.66
C LEU A 124 -9.89 22.50 6.23
N CYS A 125 -10.02 21.60 5.27
CA CYS A 125 -10.00 21.89 3.85
C CYS A 125 -11.28 21.33 3.22
N GLY A 126 -11.85 22.03 2.24
CA GLY A 126 -13.00 21.52 1.49
C GLY A 126 -12.93 21.84 0.01
N ARG A 127 -13.65 21.04 -0.79
CA ARG A 127 -13.81 21.26 -2.24
C ARG A 127 -14.93 22.26 -2.48
N ARG A 128 -14.67 23.33 -3.23
CA ARG A 128 -15.68 24.26 -3.75
C ARG A 128 -15.94 23.97 -5.21
#